data_AF-A0ABD0MAD3-F1
#
_entry.id   AF-A0ABD0MAD3-F1
#
_cell.length_a   1.000
_cell.length_b   1.000
_cell.length_c   1.000
_cell.angle_alpha   90.00
_cell.angle_beta   90.00
_cell.angle_gamma   90.00
#
_symmetry.space_group_name_H-M   'P 1'
#
loop_
_entity.id
_entity.type
_entity.pdbx_description
1 polymer ?
#
loop_
_entity_poly.entity_id
_entity_poly.type
_entity_poly.pdbx_seq_one_letter_code
_entity_poly.pdbx_strand_id
1 'polypeptide(L)'
;MYRQILSENLLPSARVLKMKRGWVFRHDNDPKHTAWKHFKVLKWPSQSPDLNPIENLWRELKPQNITAPEEICMEERAKIPATV
;
A
#
# COMPACT_ATOMS: atom_id res chain seq x y z
N MET A 1 0.44 13.34 9.22
CA MET A 1 0.43 11.86 9.14
C MET A 1 0.51 11.35 7.70
N TYR A 2 -0.53 11.46 6.85
CA TYR A 2 -0.51 10.87 5.49
C TYR A 2 0.70 11.30 4.62
N ARG A 3 0.94 12.62 4.55
CA ARG A 3 2.07 13.20 3.79
C ARG A 3 3.42 12.66 4.24
N GLN A 4 3.59 12.50 5.56
CA GLN A 4 4.82 12.02 6.18
C GLN A 4 5.06 10.54 5.85
N ILE A 5 4.03 9.70 5.96
CA ILE A 5 4.11 8.28 5.59
C ILE A 5 4.51 8.14 4.12
N LEU A 6 3.92 8.93 3.22
CA LEU A 6 4.28 8.90 1.81
C LEU A 6 5.73 9.37 1.57
N SER A 7 6.17 10.46 2.21
CA SER A 7 7.55 10.95 2.03
C SER A 7 8.59 9.94 2.54
N GLU A 8 8.29 9.25 3.63
CA GLU A 8 9.20 8.28 4.24
C GLU A 8 9.23 6.94 3.48
N ASN A 9 8.10 6.49 2.93
CA ASN A 9 7.97 5.10 2.47
C ASN A 9 7.80 4.92 0.95
N LEU A 10 7.25 5.91 0.22
CA LEU A 10 6.82 5.69 -1.17
C LEU A 10 8.00 5.44 -2.11
N LEU A 11 8.98 6.34 -2.11
CA LEU A 11 10.17 6.21 -2.98
C LEU A 11 11.08 5.04 -2.59
N PRO A 12 11.36 4.80 -1.28
CA PRO A 12 12.07 3.59 -0.87
C PRO A 12 11.38 2.31 -1.32
N SER A 13 10.06 2.20 -1.19
CA SER A 13 9.29 1.03 -1.64
C SER A 13 9.44 0.80 -3.15
N ALA A 14 9.28 1.84 -3.97
CA ALA A 14 9.46 1.73 -5.42
C ALA A 14 10.88 1.26 -5.81
N ARG A 15 11.91 1.68 -5.04
CA ARG A 15 13.30 1.26 -5.25
C ARG A 15 13.51 -0.21 -4.88
N VAL A 16 13.00 -0.65 -3.73
CA VAL A 16 13.08 -2.05 -3.28
C VAL A 16 12.39 -2.98 -4.28
N LEU A 17 11.22 -2.57 -4.78
CA LEU A 17 10.46 -3.28 -5.81
C LEU A 17 11.06 -3.15 -7.23
N LYS A 18 12.21 -2.47 -7.38
CA LYS A 18 12.89 -2.23 -8.67
C LYS A 18 11.95 -1.68 -9.74
N MET A 19 10.99 -0.84 -9.36
CA MET A 19 10.00 -0.28 -10.27
C MET A 19 10.70 0.63 -11.29
N LYS A 20 10.42 0.40 -12.58
CA LYS A 20 10.93 1.24 -13.67
C LYS A 20 10.21 2.59 -13.70
N ARG A 21 10.73 3.52 -14.51
CA ARG A 21 10.07 4.81 -14.78
C ARG A 21 8.63 4.59 -15.28
N GLY A 22 7.72 5.50 -14.92
CA GLY A 22 6.34 5.48 -15.38
C GLY A 22 5.35 4.70 -14.50
N TRP A 23 5.77 4.23 -13.32
CA TRP A 23 4.85 3.66 -12.34
C TRP A 23 3.75 4.68 -11.96
N VAL A 24 2.58 4.14 -11.60
CA VAL A 24 1.40 4.93 -11.23
C VAL A 24 1.04 4.60 -9.79
N PHE A 25 0.89 5.62 -8.96
CA PHE A 25 0.45 5.47 -7.58
C PHE A 25 -1.06 5.25 -7.53
N ARG A 26 -1.53 4.41 -6.62
CA ARG A 26 -2.97 4.16 -6.40
C ARG A 26 -3.29 4.34 -4.92
N HIS A 27 -4.37 5.04 -4.65
CA HIS A 27 -5.00 5.20 -3.34
C HIS A 27 -6.50 5.43 -3.54
N ASP A 28 -7.31 5.27 -2.48
CA ASP A 28 -8.72 5.61 -2.52
C ASP A 28 -8.96 7.14 -2.58
N ASN A 29 -10.23 7.52 -2.74
CA ASN A 29 -10.66 8.90 -2.82
C ASN A 29 -10.93 9.56 -1.44
N ASP A 30 -10.31 9.08 -0.35
CA ASP A 30 -10.44 9.75 0.95
C ASP A 30 -10.05 11.25 0.80
N PRO A 31 -10.86 12.20 1.31
CA PRO A 31 -10.58 13.63 1.20
C PRO A 31 -9.15 14.02 1.59
N LYS A 32 -8.53 13.33 2.55
CA LYS A 32 -7.15 13.62 3.00
C LYS A 32 -6.09 13.40 1.91
N HIS A 33 -6.41 12.62 0.88
CA HIS A 33 -5.53 12.28 -0.23
C HIS A 33 -5.47 13.35 -1.32
N THR A 34 -6.50 14.21 -1.40
CA THR A 34 -6.59 15.26 -2.44
C THR A 34 -5.54 16.38 -2.28
N ALA A 35 -4.94 16.50 -1.09
CA ALA A 35 -3.95 17.52 -0.77
C ALA A 35 -2.52 17.24 -1.31
N TRP A 36 -2.27 16.08 -1.92
CA TRP A 36 -0.93 15.70 -2.39
C TRP A 36 -0.94 15.26 -3.86
N LYS A 37 -0.56 16.18 -4.77
CA LYS A 37 -0.63 15.99 -6.24
C LYS A 37 0.74 15.81 -6.91
N HIS A 38 1.79 15.46 -6.16
CA HIS A 38 3.16 15.39 -6.70
C HIS A 38 3.48 14.11 -7.50
N PHE A 39 2.58 13.12 -7.51
CA PHE A 39 2.77 11.86 -8.22
C PHE A 39 1.66 11.62 -9.24
N LYS A 40 1.97 10.81 -10.26
CA LYS A 40 0.94 10.30 -11.18
C LYS A 40 0.05 9.34 -10.40
N VAL A 41 -1.17 9.76 -10.10
CA VAL A 41 -2.18 8.98 -9.39
C VAL A 41 -3.16 8.36 -10.39
N LEU A 42 -3.52 7.10 -10.18
CA LEU A 42 -4.58 6.42 -10.91
C LEU A 42 -5.95 6.95 -10.44
N LYS A 43 -6.78 7.42 -11.38
CA LYS A 43 -8.18 7.76 -11.06
C LYS A 43 -8.90 6.51 -10.58
N TRP A 44 -9.59 6.62 -9.45
CA TRP A 44 -10.26 5.50 -8.79
C TRP A 44 -11.74 5.81 -8.57
N PRO A 45 -12.67 4.86 -8.75
CA PRO A 45 -14.06 5.03 -8.31
C PRO A 45 -14.15 4.97 -6.78
N SER A 46 -15.01 5.82 -6.20
CA SER A 46 -15.29 5.78 -4.77
C SER A 46 -16.03 4.48 -4.41
N GLN A 47 -15.81 3.97 -3.19
CA GLN A 47 -16.49 2.78 -2.66
C GLN A 47 -16.29 1.49 -3.49
N SER A 48 -15.13 1.33 -4.13
CA SER A 48 -14.78 0.11 -4.87
C SER A 48 -13.61 -0.64 -4.23
N PRO A 49 -13.80 -1.24 -3.03
CA PRO A 49 -12.77 -2.06 -2.39
C PRO A 49 -12.50 -3.35 -3.17
N ASP A 50 -13.52 -3.88 -3.87
CA ASP A 50 -13.45 -5.05 -4.74
C ASP A 50 -12.41 -4.92 -5.85
N LEU A 51 -12.20 -3.70 -6.34
CA LEU A 51 -11.21 -3.43 -7.37
C LEU A 51 -9.78 -3.31 -6.82
N ASN A 52 -9.60 -3.18 -5.50
CA ASN A 52 -8.31 -2.90 -4.88
C ASN A 52 -7.57 -4.20 -4.51
N PRO A 53 -6.48 -4.58 -5.21
CA PRO A 53 -5.81 -5.85 -4.96
C PRO A 53 -5.20 -5.96 -3.55
N ILE A 54 -4.97 -4.83 -2.86
CA ILE A 54 -4.46 -4.84 -1.49
C ILE A 54 -5.46 -5.45 -0.49
N GLU A 55 -6.77 -5.43 -0.78
CA GLU A 55 -7.77 -6.05 0.10
C GLU A 55 -7.58 -7.57 0.16
N ASN A 56 -7.16 -8.19 -0.95
CA ASN A 56 -6.79 -9.60 -0.96
C ASN A 56 -5.55 -9.87 -0.10
N LEU A 57 -4.55 -8.99 -0.18
CA LEU A 57 -3.34 -9.08 0.63
C LEU A 57 -3.65 -8.96 2.12
N TRP A 58 -4.51 -8.01 2.50
CA TRP A 58 -4.94 -7.85 3.90
C TRP A 58 -5.69 -9.07 4.43
N ARG A 59 -6.50 -9.72 3.60
CA ARG A 59 -7.17 -10.97 3.97
C ARG A 59 -6.16 -12.08 4.28
N GLU A 60 -5.09 -12.19 3.50
CA GLU A 60 -4.02 -13.17 3.72
C GLU A 60 -3.16 -12.83 4.94
N LEU A 61 -2.88 -11.55 5.17
CA LEU A 61 -2.05 -11.07 6.28
C LEU A 61 -2.79 -10.98 7.62
N LYS A 62 -4.12 -11.11 7.65
CA LYS A 62 -4.90 -10.90 8.86
C LYS A 62 -4.55 -11.96 9.91
N PRO A 63 -3.93 -11.58 11.04
CA PRO A 63 -3.56 -12.54 12.06
C PRO A 63 -4.82 -13.10 12.72
N GLN A 64 -4.85 -14.42 12.96
CA GLN A 64 -5.95 -15.06 13.67
C GLN A 64 -5.98 -14.70 15.16
N ASN A 65 -4.84 -14.27 15.72
CA ASN A 65 -4.69 -13.86 17.11
C ASN A 65 -4.07 -12.46 17.19
N ILE A 66 -4.62 -11.60 18.05
CA ILE A 66 -4.31 -10.17 18.17
C ILE A 66 -3.36 -9.84 19.33
N THR A 67 -2.68 -10.84 19.90
CA THR A 67 -1.74 -10.63 21.02
C THR A 67 -0.53 -9.76 20.65
N ALA A 68 -0.02 -9.87 19.43
CA ALA A 68 1.11 -9.07 18.92
C ALA A 68 0.94 -8.76 17.42
N PRO A 69 -0.06 -7.93 17.04
CA PRO A 69 -0.48 -7.80 15.64
C PRO A 69 0.58 -7.18 14.74
N GLU A 70 1.39 -6.25 15.27
CA GLU A 70 2.48 -5.61 14.50
C GLU A 70 3.59 -6.59 14.14
N GLU A 71 4.11 -7.33 15.13
CA GLU A 71 5.20 -8.29 14.93
C GLU A 71 4.77 -9.42 13.99
N ILE A 72 3.58 -9.97 14.19
CA ILE A 72 3.01 -11.02 13.33
C ILE A 72 2.83 -10.49 11.90
N CYS A 73 2.26 -9.29 11.72
CA CYS A 73 2.09 -8.73 10.38
C CYS A 73 3.43 -8.46 9.67
N MET A 74 4.47 -8.04 10.39
CA MET A 74 5.80 -7.85 9.81
C MET A 74 6.45 -9.17 9.40
N GLU A 75 6.34 -10.21 10.24
CA GLU A 75 6.88 -11.54 9.96
C GLU A 75 6.18 -12.19 8.76
N GLU A 76 4.84 -12.18 8.74
CA GLU A 76 4.05 -12.75 7.65
C GLU A 76 4.29 -11.99 6.33
N ARG A 77 4.38 -10.67 6.37
CA ARG A 77 4.72 -9.86 5.20
C ARG A 77 6.11 -10.20 4.64
N ALA A 78 7.08 -10.51 5.49
CA ALA A 78 8.43 -10.89 5.06
C ALA A 78 8.48 -12.25 4.34
N LYS A 79 7.50 -13.14 4.61
CA LYS A 79 7.37 -14.46 3.96
C LYS A 79 6.79 -14.39 2.55
N ILE A 80 6.12 -13.29 2.19
CA ILE A 80 5.51 -13.13 0.86
C ILE A 80 6.61 -13.04 -0.19
N PRO A 81 6.69 -13.99 -1.15
CA PRO A 81 7.74 -13.97 -2.16
C PRO A 81 7.62 -12.73 -3.05
N ALA A 82 8.74 -12.04 -3.25
CA ALA A 82 8.85 -10.95 -4.21
C ALA A 82 8.88 -11.54 -5.63
N THR A 83 7.72 -12.01 -6.09
CA THR A 83 7.56 -12.62 -7.41
C THR A 83 7.09 -11.56 -8.40
N VAL A 84 7.92 -11.29 -9.41
CA VAL A 84 7.56 -10.62 -10.67
C VAL A 84 8.05 -11.51 -11.80
#